data_AF-A0A7V3HMW5-F1
#
_entry.id   AF-A0A7V3HMW5-F1
#
_cell.length_a   1.000
_cell.length_b   1.000
_cell.length_c   1.000
_cell.angle_alpha   90.00
_cell.angle_beta   90.00
_cell.angle_gamma   90.00
#
_symmetry.space_group_name_H-M   'P 1'
#
loop_
_entity.id
_entity.type
_entity.pdbx_description
1 polymer ?
#
loop_
_entity_poly.entity_id
_entity_poly.type
_entity_poly.pdbx_seq_one_letter_code
_entity_poly.pdbx_strand_id
1 'polypeptide(L)'
;MTGLTISTLVAVVYGDWPMWGGEPSHQSVQLLRGAITSPVIKWRFATGNMVEWQFSAIADCDGDGRLDLVIGSFDWKVYCLRGSDGAQKWVFRAAGEVFSTPAVADCDGDGQAEVVIGSQDWKVYCLRGSDGAQKWAFATGGWVESSPAVADCDGDGQMEVLVGSGDYKLYCLRGSDGAQKWAFATGGWVESSPAVADCDGDG
;
A
#
# COMPACT_ATOMS: atom_id res chain seq x y z
N MET A 1 19.51 -33.31 30.43
CA MET A 1 19.28 -32.39 29.30
C MET A 1 17.77 -32.27 29.11
N THR A 2 17.18 -31.26 29.73
CA THR A 2 15.72 -31.05 29.78
C THR A 2 15.35 -30.06 28.68
N GLY A 3 14.73 -30.58 27.61
CA GLY A 3 14.21 -29.77 26.51
C GLY A 3 12.98 -29.01 26.97
N LEU A 4 13.02 -27.68 26.85
CA LEU A 4 11.92 -26.79 27.15
C LEU A 4 10.93 -26.84 25.97
N THR A 5 9.70 -27.27 26.23
CA THR A 5 8.59 -27.24 25.27
C THR A 5 7.64 -26.12 25.67
N ILE A 6 7.32 -25.17 24.78
CA ILE A 6 6.28 -24.15 25.00
C ILE A 6 5.43 -24.03 23.73
N SER A 7 4.12 -23.95 23.95
CA SER A 7 3.01 -24.10 23.01
C SER A 7 2.34 -22.76 22.64
N THR A 8 1.47 -22.78 21.61
CA THR A 8 0.31 -21.87 21.31
C THR A 8 0.62 -20.45 20.77
N LEU A 9 -0.24 -19.63 20.10
CA LEU A 9 -1.63 -19.65 19.58
C LEU A 9 -1.81 -18.49 18.53
N VAL A 10 -2.79 -18.61 17.63
CA VAL A 10 -3.24 -17.66 16.60
C VAL A 10 -3.90 -16.39 17.19
N ALA A 11 -3.36 -15.18 16.91
CA ALA A 11 -3.99 -13.89 17.27
C ALA A 11 -4.81 -13.29 16.11
N VAL A 12 -6.01 -12.79 16.35
CA VAL A 12 -6.86 -12.09 15.35
C VAL A 12 -6.65 -10.59 15.50
N VAL A 13 -6.27 -9.92 14.40
CA VAL A 13 -6.14 -8.46 14.28
C VAL A 13 -7.47 -7.90 13.77
N TYR A 14 -7.90 -6.74 14.29
CA TYR A 14 -9.06 -6.00 13.78
C TYR A 14 -8.63 -4.58 13.37
N GLY A 15 -9.12 -4.12 12.21
CA GLY A 15 -8.89 -2.79 11.64
C GLY A 15 -8.00 -2.83 10.39
N ASP A 16 -8.30 -1.94 9.44
CA ASP A 16 -7.52 -1.74 8.21
C ASP A 16 -6.17 -1.06 8.52
N TRP A 17 -5.17 -1.40 7.72
CA TRP A 17 -3.86 -0.76 7.59
C TRP A 17 -3.63 -0.46 6.11
N PRO A 18 -4.36 0.53 5.56
CA PRO A 18 -4.44 0.73 4.13
C PRO A 18 -3.15 1.25 3.51
N MET A 19 -2.26 1.89 4.27
CA MET A 19 -1.05 2.54 3.75
C MET A 19 0.08 2.57 4.78
N TRP A 20 1.26 3.07 4.39
CA TRP A 20 2.37 3.27 5.32
C TRP A 20 1.93 4.14 6.51
N GLY A 21 2.23 3.70 7.74
CA GLY A 21 1.80 4.39 8.95
C GLY A 21 0.29 4.31 9.31
N GLY A 22 -0.50 3.52 8.57
CA GLY A 22 -1.88 3.16 8.92
C GLY A 22 -2.96 4.19 8.59
N GLU A 23 -2.58 5.43 8.30
CA GLU A 23 -3.44 6.57 7.95
C GLU A 23 -2.63 7.61 7.16
N PRO A 24 -3.26 8.55 6.41
CA PRO A 24 -2.55 9.54 5.59
C PRO A 24 -1.55 10.41 6.37
N SER A 25 -1.77 10.61 7.67
CA SER A 25 -0.89 11.32 8.60
C SER A 25 0.31 10.50 9.11
N HIS A 26 0.43 9.23 8.71
CA HIS A 26 1.56 8.34 9.02
C HIS A 26 1.84 8.13 10.53
N GLN A 27 0.84 8.22 11.41
CA GLN A 27 1.08 8.14 12.87
C GLN A 27 1.56 6.76 13.36
N SER A 28 1.43 5.71 12.55
CA SER A 28 2.00 4.37 12.82
C SER A 28 1.55 3.76 14.14
N VAL A 29 0.25 3.88 14.48
CA VAL A 29 -0.32 3.29 15.70
C VAL A 29 -1.42 2.29 15.38
N GLN A 30 -1.21 1.01 15.72
CA GLN A 30 -2.31 0.06 15.92
C GLN A 30 -2.42 -0.30 17.40
N LEU A 31 -3.62 -0.14 17.97
CA LEU A 31 -3.92 -0.65 19.30
C LEU A 31 -4.15 -2.16 19.24
N LEU A 32 -3.10 -2.93 19.57
CA LEU A 32 -3.25 -4.34 19.91
C LEU A 32 -4.17 -4.50 21.12
N ARG A 33 -5.33 -5.13 20.94
CA ARG A 33 -6.15 -5.58 22.08
C ARG A 33 -5.63 -6.91 22.59
N GLY A 34 -4.76 -6.86 23.59
CA GLY A 34 -4.24 -8.03 24.31
C GLY A 34 -2.73 -8.23 24.12
N ALA A 35 -2.13 -9.01 25.02
CA ALA A 35 -0.69 -9.27 25.00
C ALA A 35 -0.34 -10.39 23.99
N ILE A 36 0.68 -10.14 23.16
CA ILE A 36 1.31 -11.18 22.33
C ILE A 36 2.32 -11.91 23.23
N THR A 37 1.91 -13.05 23.79
CA THR A 37 2.75 -13.79 24.74
C THR A 37 3.41 -15.03 24.13
N SER A 38 2.92 -15.53 22.98
CA SER A 38 3.50 -16.68 22.26
C SER A 38 3.14 -16.61 20.75
N PRO A 39 4.00 -15.98 19.93
CA PRO A 39 3.74 -15.86 18.49
C PRO A 39 3.92 -17.20 17.77
N VAL A 40 2.98 -17.57 16.91
CA VAL A 40 3.08 -18.72 16.00
C VAL A 40 2.89 -18.28 14.55
N ILE A 41 3.62 -18.94 13.66
CA ILE A 41 3.47 -18.73 12.22
C ILE A 41 2.17 -19.40 11.78
N LYS A 42 1.19 -18.61 11.34
CA LYS A 42 -0.09 -19.12 10.85
C LYS A 42 0.00 -19.72 9.45
N TRP A 43 0.74 -19.04 8.58
CA TRP A 43 0.93 -19.43 7.19
C TRP A 43 2.24 -18.85 6.68
N ARG A 44 2.69 -19.35 5.53
CA ARG A 44 3.85 -18.87 4.80
C ARG A 44 3.48 -18.76 3.33
N PHE A 45 3.96 -17.72 2.67
CA PHE A 45 3.86 -17.53 1.23
C PHE A 45 5.25 -17.19 0.68
N ALA A 46 5.64 -17.80 -0.43
CA ALA A 46 6.95 -17.58 -1.05
C ALA A 46 6.79 -16.71 -2.30
N THR A 47 7.43 -15.55 -2.30
CA THR A 47 7.59 -14.68 -3.48
C THR A 47 8.76 -15.16 -4.34
N GLY A 48 8.80 -14.73 -5.60
CA GLY A 48 9.88 -15.11 -6.53
C GLY A 48 11.22 -14.42 -6.25
N ASN A 49 11.21 -13.36 -5.44
CA ASN A 49 12.39 -12.58 -5.05
C ASN A 49 12.14 -11.91 -3.69
N MET A 50 13.09 -11.10 -3.25
CA MET A 50 13.07 -10.34 -2.00
C MET A 50 11.78 -9.51 -1.85
N VAL A 51 11.35 -9.44 -0.59
CA VAL A 51 10.40 -8.46 -0.06
C VAL A 51 11.19 -7.76 1.04
N GLU A 52 11.89 -6.69 0.68
CA GLU A 52 12.82 -5.99 1.57
C GLU A 52 12.60 -4.48 1.43
N TRP A 53 12.86 -3.74 2.51
CA TRP A 53 12.71 -2.27 2.61
C TRP A 53 11.28 -1.72 2.45
N GLN A 54 10.29 -2.62 2.35
CA GLN A 54 8.88 -2.34 2.15
C GLN A 54 8.03 -2.78 3.34
N PHE A 55 6.88 -2.12 3.52
CA PHE A 55 5.81 -2.59 4.39
C PHE A 55 4.69 -3.21 3.55
N SER A 56 3.85 -4.01 4.18
CA SER A 56 2.64 -4.56 3.56
C SER A 56 1.42 -3.72 3.93
N ALA A 57 0.46 -3.61 3.01
CA ALA A 57 -0.86 -3.08 3.35
C ALA A 57 -1.79 -4.23 3.77
N ILE A 58 -2.63 -3.98 4.77
CA ILE A 58 -3.66 -4.93 5.23
C ILE A 58 -5.00 -4.23 5.11
N ALA A 59 -5.89 -4.67 4.23
CA ALA A 59 -7.20 -4.05 4.06
C ALA A 59 -8.15 -5.06 3.41
N ASP A 60 -9.46 -4.88 3.59
CA ASP A 60 -10.46 -5.60 2.78
C ASP A 60 -10.45 -5.06 1.34
N CYS A 61 -9.70 -5.73 0.46
CA CYS A 61 -9.46 -5.22 -0.89
C CYS A 61 -10.61 -5.56 -1.86
N ASP A 62 -11.43 -6.57 -1.56
CA ASP A 62 -12.52 -7.03 -2.43
C ASP A 62 -13.92 -6.83 -1.84
N GLY A 63 -14.03 -6.25 -0.65
CA GLY A 63 -15.29 -5.95 0.01
C GLY A 63 -16.00 -7.19 0.57
N ASP A 64 -15.28 -8.30 0.79
CA ASP A 64 -15.85 -9.55 1.30
C ASP A 64 -16.02 -9.57 2.83
N GLY A 65 -15.61 -8.50 3.51
CA GLY A 65 -15.63 -8.32 4.96
C GLY A 65 -14.45 -8.98 5.67
N ARG A 66 -13.40 -9.41 4.95
CA ARG A 66 -12.20 -10.04 5.50
C ARG A 66 -10.96 -9.30 5.04
N LEU A 67 -10.01 -9.18 5.95
CA LEU A 67 -8.74 -8.53 5.66
C LEU A 67 -7.90 -9.35 4.70
N ASP A 68 -7.38 -8.67 3.68
CA ASP A 68 -6.36 -9.14 2.77
C ASP A 68 -5.01 -8.51 3.09
N LEU A 69 -3.97 -9.09 2.53
CA LEU A 69 -2.59 -8.63 2.63
C LEU A 69 -2.06 -8.35 1.23
N VAL A 70 -1.64 -7.11 0.98
CA VAL A 70 -1.08 -6.68 -0.29
C VAL A 70 0.41 -6.38 -0.15
N ILE A 71 1.21 -6.96 -1.04
CA ILE A 71 2.68 -6.93 -0.97
C ILE A 71 3.28 -6.70 -2.36
N GLY A 72 4.23 -5.76 -2.46
CA GLY A 72 5.15 -5.61 -3.59
C GLY A 72 6.38 -6.52 -3.46
N SER A 73 6.94 -6.96 -4.58
CA SER A 73 8.16 -7.78 -4.59
C SER A 73 9.12 -7.39 -5.71
N PHE A 74 10.42 -7.64 -5.48
CA PHE A 74 11.47 -7.47 -6.48
C PHE A 74 11.40 -8.51 -7.61
N ASP A 75 10.40 -9.38 -7.64
CA ASP A 75 10.10 -10.24 -8.78
C ASP A 75 9.15 -9.59 -9.81
N TRP A 76 8.97 -8.27 -9.65
CA TRP A 76 8.16 -7.38 -10.49
C TRP A 76 6.66 -7.62 -10.35
N LYS A 77 6.23 -8.08 -9.17
CA LYS A 77 4.82 -8.39 -8.93
C LYS A 77 4.29 -7.71 -7.68
N VAL A 78 2.97 -7.56 -7.71
CA VAL A 78 2.13 -7.23 -6.56
C VAL A 78 1.25 -8.44 -6.29
N TYR A 79 1.23 -8.88 -5.05
CA TYR A 79 0.45 -10.01 -4.58
C TYR A 79 -0.66 -9.52 -3.67
N CYS A 80 -1.85 -10.08 -3.82
CA CYS A 80 -2.90 -10.00 -2.81
C CYS A 80 -3.19 -11.39 -2.27
N LEU A 81 -3.08 -11.52 -0.95
CA LEU A 81 -3.25 -12.77 -0.21
C LEU A 81 -4.38 -12.63 0.78
N ARG A 82 -5.22 -13.65 0.90
CA ARG A 82 -6.24 -13.71 1.94
C ARG A 82 -5.57 -13.75 3.32
N GLY A 83 -5.91 -12.83 4.21
CA GLY A 83 -5.26 -12.71 5.52
C GLY A 83 -5.43 -13.95 6.42
N SER A 84 -6.53 -14.70 6.25
CA SER A 84 -6.85 -15.85 7.10
C SER A 84 -5.94 -17.05 6.90
N ASP A 85 -5.49 -17.32 5.68
CA ASP A 85 -4.78 -18.55 5.29
C ASP A 85 -3.60 -18.33 4.35
N GLY A 86 -3.37 -17.09 3.88
CA GLY A 86 -2.29 -16.75 2.95
C GLY A 86 -2.55 -17.22 1.51
N ALA A 87 -3.77 -17.63 1.17
CA ALA A 87 -4.12 -18.03 -0.19
C ALA A 87 -4.07 -16.82 -1.13
N GLN A 88 -3.41 -16.97 -2.28
CA GLN A 88 -3.34 -15.92 -3.29
C GLN A 88 -4.73 -15.66 -3.90
N LYS A 89 -5.22 -14.42 -3.78
CA LYS A 89 -6.44 -13.95 -4.44
C LYS A 89 -6.14 -13.55 -5.87
N TRP A 90 -5.12 -12.71 -6.05
CA TRP A 90 -4.66 -12.28 -7.37
C TRP A 90 -3.17 -11.94 -7.35
N VAL A 91 -2.61 -11.77 -8.55
CA VAL A 91 -1.24 -11.31 -8.76
C VAL A 91 -1.21 -10.38 -9.98
N PHE A 92 -0.55 -9.23 -9.81
CA PHE A 92 -0.28 -8.29 -10.89
C PHE A 92 1.21 -8.31 -11.22
N ARG A 93 1.57 -8.15 -12.50
CA ARG A 93 2.98 -8.08 -12.95
C ARG A 93 3.27 -6.69 -13.51
N ALA A 94 4.08 -5.93 -12.79
CA ALA A 94 4.67 -4.67 -13.25
C ALA A 94 5.81 -4.94 -14.25
N ALA A 95 6.38 -3.88 -14.83
CA ALA A 95 7.53 -4.00 -15.74
C ALA A 95 8.89 -3.76 -15.03
N GLY A 96 8.88 -3.62 -13.71
CA GLY A 96 10.07 -3.43 -12.89
C GLY A 96 9.80 -3.79 -11.43
N GLU A 97 10.82 -3.66 -10.60
CA GLU A 97 10.73 -3.97 -9.18
C GLU A 97 9.71 -3.06 -8.49
N VAL A 98 8.95 -3.62 -7.55
CA VAL A 98 8.00 -2.88 -6.74
C VAL A 98 8.68 -2.66 -5.39
N PHE A 99 8.96 -1.40 -5.08
CA PHE A 99 9.61 -0.94 -3.84
C PHE A 99 8.67 -0.16 -2.92
N SER A 100 7.52 0.29 -3.43
CA SER A 100 6.57 1.05 -2.63
C SER A 100 5.78 0.14 -1.70
N THR A 101 5.49 0.60 -0.49
CA THR A 101 4.37 0.04 0.30
C THR A 101 3.07 0.38 -0.43
N PRO A 102 2.19 -0.59 -0.74
CA PRO A 102 0.92 -0.30 -1.39
C PRO A 102 0.03 0.62 -0.54
N ALA A 103 -0.78 1.45 -1.19
CA ALA A 103 -1.91 2.15 -0.56
C ALA A 103 -3.23 1.52 -1.04
N VAL A 104 -4.17 1.29 -0.11
CA VAL A 104 -5.48 0.69 -0.39
C VAL A 104 -6.57 1.67 0.00
N ALA A 105 -7.33 2.18 -0.97
CA ALA A 105 -8.40 3.15 -0.74
C ALA A 105 -9.38 3.14 -1.92
N ASP A 106 -10.63 3.56 -1.68
CA ASP A 106 -11.58 3.90 -2.75
C ASP A 106 -11.12 5.20 -3.43
N CYS A 107 -10.34 5.05 -4.50
CA CYS A 107 -9.64 6.15 -5.16
C CYS A 107 -10.55 6.88 -6.16
N ASP A 108 -11.61 6.24 -6.64
CA ASP A 108 -12.52 6.82 -7.62
C ASP A 108 -13.95 7.07 -7.10
N GLY A 109 -14.21 6.75 -5.84
CA GLY A 109 -15.48 7.00 -5.17
C GLY A 109 -16.59 6.03 -5.60
N ASP A 110 -16.24 4.88 -6.16
CA ASP A 110 -17.21 3.89 -6.64
C ASP A 110 -17.68 2.90 -5.54
N GLY A 111 -17.11 3.01 -4.34
CA GLY A 111 -17.39 2.15 -3.20
C GLY A 111 -16.58 0.85 -3.17
N GLN A 112 -15.64 0.65 -4.10
CA GLN A 112 -14.70 -0.46 -4.10
C GLN A 112 -13.28 0.06 -3.83
N ALA A 113 -12.46 -0.77 -3.18
CA ALA A 113 -11.09 -0.40 -2.92
C ALA A 113 -10.19 -0.60 -4.15
N GLU A 114 -9.28 0.35 -4.36
CA GLU A 114 -8.14 0.23 -5.25
C GLU A 114 -6.85 0.00 -4.48
N VAL A 115 -5.87 -0.57 -5.16
CA VAL A 115 -4.49 -0.70 -4.72
C VAL A 115 -3.60 0.19 -5.58
N VAL A 116 -2.93 1.15 -4.97
CA VAL A 116 -1.98 2.06 -5.61
C VAL A 116 -0.54 1.70 -5.23
N ILE A 117 0.34 1.61 -6.21
CA ILE A 117 1.75 1.25 -6.04
C ILE A 117 2.67 2.06 -6.96
N GLY A 118 3.90 2.27 -6.53
CA GLY A 118 5.03 2.76 -7.33
C GLY A 118 5.96 1.63 -7.76
N SER A 119 6.58 1.77 -8.93
CA SER A 119 7.56 0.82 -9.43
C SER A 119 8.82 1.51 -9.99
N GLN A 120 9.93 0.77 -9.96
CA GLN A 120 11.18 1.16 -10.62
C GLN A 120 11.09 1.14 -12.16
N ASP A 121 9.96 0.76 -12.75
CA ASP A 121 9.70 0.95 -14.19
C ASP A 121 9.23 2.37 -14.55
N TRP A 122 9.34 3.31 -13.60
CA TRP A 122 8.99 4.73 -13.72
C TRP A 122 7.49 4.95 -13.86
N LYS A 123 6.71 4.13 -13.16
CA LYS A 123 5.26 4.27 -13.14
C LYS A 123 4.67 4.15 -11.75
N VAL A 124 3.52 4.80 -11.66
CA VAL A 124 2.52 4.60 -10.61
C VAL A 124 1.40 3.78 -11.24
N TYR A 125 0.97 2.73 -10.57
CA TYR A 125 -0.15 1.89 -11.01
C TYR A 125 -1.30 1.99 -10.01
N CYS A 126 -2.52 1.95 -10.53
CA CYS A 126 -3.73 1.74 -9.75
C CYS A 126 -4.43 0.48 -10.24
N LEU A 127 -4.68 -0.43 -9.32
CA LEU A 127 -5.25 -1.74 -9.56
C LEU A 127 -6.57 -1.85 -8.82
N ARG A 128 -7.58 -2.49 -9.43
CA ARG A 128 -8.81 -2.84 -8.72
C ARG A 128 -8.48 -3.84 -7.61
N GLY A 129 -8.91 -3.58 -6.39
CA GLY A 129 -8.62 -4.43 -5.24
C GLY A 129 -9.22 -5.82 -5.32
N SER A 130 -10.34 -6.00 -6.05
CA SER A 130 -11.04 -7.29 -6.15
C SER A 130 -10.31 -8.34 -6.99
N ASP A 131 -9.60 -7.93 -8.05
CA ASP A 131 -9.04 -8.85 -9.04
C ASP A 131 -7.62 -8.47 -9.51
N GLY A 132 -7.07 -7.35 -9.04
CA GLY A 132 -5.76 -6.83 -9.43
C GLY A 132 -5.72 -6.28 -10.86
N ALA A 133 -6.86 -6.07 -11.52
CA ALA A 133 -6.91 -5.50 -12.86
C ALA A 133 -6.47 -4.03 -12.84
N GLN A 134 -5.57 -3.65 -13.75
CA GLN A 134 -5.10 -2.27 -13.85
C GLN A 134 -6.25 -1.33 -14.28
N LYS A 135 -6.59 -0.35 -13.42
CA LYS A 135 -7.50 0.76 -13.75
C LYS A 135 -6.76 1.83 -14.56
N TRP A 136 -5.60 2.26 -14.07
CA TRP A 136 -4.74 3.21 -14.76
C TRP A 136 -3.26 3.02 -14.42
N ALA A 137 -2.40 3.65 -15.21
CA ALA A 137 -0.98 3.79 -14.94
C ALA A 137 -0.50 5.18 -15.36
N PHE A 138 0.34 5.80 -14.55
CA PHE A 138 0.93 7.11 -14.80
C PHE A 138 2.44 6.99 -14.93
N ALA A 139 3.03 7.58 -15.97
CA ALA A 139 4.48 7.55 -16.19
C ALA A 139 5.16 8.77 -15.55
N THR A 140 6.14 8.52 -14.69
CA THR A 140 7.04 9.53 -14.11
C THR A 140 8.32 9.64 -14.95
N GLY A 141 9.21 10.57 -14.58
CA GLY A 141 10.53 10.71 -15.22
C GLY A 141 11.63 9.81 -14.65
N GLY A 142 11.33 8.98 -13.65
CA GLY A 142 12.33 8.23 -12.88
C GLY A 142 11.69 7.22 -11.91
N TRP A 143 12.50 6.48 -11.16
CA TRP A 143 12.03 5.43 -10.25
C TRP A 143 10.99 5.94 -9.26
N VAL A 144 10.01 5.09 -8.93
CA VAL A 144 8.97 5.40 -7.95
C VAL A 144 9.11 4.41 -6.79
N GLU A 145 9.93 4.79 -5.82
CA GLU A 145 10.17 4.00 -4.59
C GLU A 145 9.38 4.55 -3.39
N SER A 146 8.92 5.80 -3.49
CA SER A 146 8.04 6.44 -2.53
C SER A 146 6.73 5.65 -2.39
N SER A 147 6.26 5.46 -1.15
CA SER A 147 4.94 4.83 -0.93
C SER A 147 3.84 5.85 -1.16
N PRO A 148 2.83 5.58 -2.00
CA PRO A 148 1.77 6.52 -2.29
C PRO A 148 0.92 6.85 -1.05
N ALA A 149 0.39 8.07 -0.99
CA ALA A 149 -0.65 8.48 -0.06
C ALA A 149 -1.92 8.83 -0.83
N VAL A 150 -3.08 8.41 -0.30
CA VAL A 150 -4.38 8.67 -0.92
C VAL A 150 -5.23 9.50 0.03
N ALA A 151 -5.67 10.68 -0.40
CA ALA A 151 -6.51 11.59 0.36
C ALA A 151 -7.18 12.62 -0.56
N ASP A 152 -8.32 13.15 -0.15
CA ASP A 152 -8.88 14.39 -0.72
C ASP A 152 -8.04 15.57 -0.20
N CYS A 153 -7.20 16.12 -1.08
CA CYS A 153 -6.16 17.07 -0.72
C CYS A 153 -6.56 18.52 -0.95
N ASP A 154 -7.65 18.77 -1.67
CA ASP A 154 -8.17 20.11 -1.95
C ASP A 154 -9.65 20.28 -1.57
N GLY A 155 -10.23 19.32 -0.86
CA GLY A 155 -11.57 19.37 -0.32
C GLY A 155 -12.66 19.32 -1.39
N ASP A 156 -12.33 18.85 -2.60
CA ASP A 156 -13.26 18.82 -3.74
C ASP A 156 -14.17 17.57 -3.74
N GLY A 157 -13.97 16.67 -2.78
CA GLY A 157 -14.68 15.41 -2.62
C GLY A 157 -14.15 14.28 -3.50
N GLN A 158 -13.04 14.49 -4.22
CA GLN A 158 -12.35 13.47 -5.01
C GLN A 158 -11.03 13.11 -4.32
N MET A 159 -10.61 11.86 -4.46
CA MET A 159 -9.35 11.42 -3.88
C MET A 159 -8.18 11.73 -4.82
N GLU A 160 -7.08 12.21 -4.26
CA GLU A 160 -5.79 12.34 -4.93
C GLU A 160 -4.81 11.26 -4.46
N VAL A 161 -3.92 10.89 -5.37
CA VAL A 161 -2.74 10.09 -5.10
C VAL A 161 -1.52 11.00 -5.10
N LEU A 162 -0.83 11.10 -3.97
CA LEU A 162 0.48 11.74 -3.88
C LEU A 162 1.60 10.73 -3.89
N VAL A 163 2.66 11.02 -4.65
CA VAL A 163 3.80 10.12 -4.78
C VAL A 163 5.07 10.85 -5.19
N GLY A 164 6.18 10.54 -4.52
CA GLY A 164 7.51 11.01 -4.86
C GLY A 164 8.17 10.19 -5.95
N SER A 165 9.01 10.82 -6.77
CA SER A 165 9.82 10.13 -7.77
C SER A 165 11.29 10.55 -7.73
N GLY A 166 12.16 9.64 -8.18
CA GLY A 166 13.58 9.89 -8.42
C GLY A 166 13.85 10.92 -9.54
N ASP A 167 12.82 11.44 -10.21
CA ASP A 167 12.93 12.53 -11.18
C ASP A 167 12.89 13.94 -10.56
N TYR A 168 13.06 14.01 -9.24
CA TYR A 168 13.09 15.24 -8.44
C TYR A 168 11.73 15.92 -8.31
N LYS A 169 10.64 15.15 -8.35
CA LYS A 169 9.28 15.69 -8.20
C LYS A 169 8.45 14.93 -7.19
N LEU A 170 7.53 15.68 -6.59
CA LEU A 170 6.32 15.17 -5.97
C LEU A 170 5.17 15.34 -6.96
N TYR A 171 4.42 14.27 -7.20
CA TYR A 171 3.26 14.26 -8.07
C TYR A 171 1.97 14.21 -7.25
N CYS A 172 0.94 14.88 -7.77
CA CYS A 172 -0.44 14.70 -7.34
C CYS A 172 -1.27 14.29 -8.55
N LEU A 173 -1.86 13.10 -8.46
CA LEU A 173 -2.64 12.46 -9.51
C LEU A 173 -4.08 12.33 -9.03
N ARG A 174 -5.04 12.51 -9.92
CA ARG A 174 -6.43 12.22 -9.62
C ARG A 174 -6.62 10.71 -9.45
N GLY A 175 -7.25 10.29 -8.35
CA GLY A 175 -7.46 8.88 -8.03
C GLY A 175 -8.31 8.13 -9.07
N SER A 176 -9.26 8.82 -9.71
CA SER A 176 -10.20 8.20 -10.66
C SER A 176 -9.58 7.73 -11.97
N ASP A 177 -8.59 8.45 -12.50
CA ASP A 177 -8.04 8.21 -13.84
C ASP A 177 -6.51 8.35 -13.93
N GLY A 178 -5.84 8.70 -12.84
CA GLY A 178 -4.39 8.92 -12.80
C GLY A 178 -3.94 10.20 -13.50
N ALA A 179 -4.85 11.10 -13.87
CA ALA A 179 -4.49 12.36 -14.50
C ALA A 179 -3.73 13.27 -13.53
N GLN A 180 -2.62 13.84 -13.97
CA GLN A 180 -1.83 14.75 -13.13
C GLN A 180 -2.61 16.04 -12.82
N LYS A 181 -2.92 16.30 -11.54
CA LYS A 181 -3.43 17.61 -11.06
C LYS A 181 -2.27 18.61 -11.03
N TRP A 182 -1.15 18.24 -10.41
CA TRP A 182 0.07 19.06 -10.37
C TRP A 182 1.34 18.22 -10.15
N ALA A 183 2.49 18.85 -10.35
CA ALA A 183 3.79 18.32 -9.97
C ALA A 183 4.66 19.44 -9.37
N PHE A 184 5.38 19.14 -8.29
CA PHE A 184 6.25 20.08 -7.59
C PHE A 184 7.71 19.62 -7.66
N ALA A 185 8.61 20.49 -8.10
CA ALA A 185 10.04 20.20 -8.19
C ALA A 185 10.72 20.40 -6.82
N THR A 186 11.29 19.34 -6.27
CA THR A 186 11.92 19.34 -4.93
C THR A 186 13.42 19.66 -4.97
N GLY A 187 14.04 19.62 -6.15
CA GLY A 187 15.48 19.88 -6.33
C GLY A 187 16.40 18.72 -5.93
N GLY A 188 15.85 17.56 -5.58
CA GLY A 188 16.56 16.35 -5.17
C GLY A 188 15.62 15.14 -5.12
N TRP A 189 16.15 13.91 -4.97
CA TRP A 189 15.33 12.69 -5.03
C TRP A 189 14.26 12.69 -3.93
N VAL A 190 13.06 12.23 -4.26
CA VAL A 190 11.97 12.05 -3.30
C VAL A 190 11.72 10.55 -3.12
N GLU A 191 12.51 9.95 -2.24
CA GLU A 191 12.36 8.53 -1.84
C GLU A 191 11.39 8.37 -0.67
N SER A 192 11.20 9.42 0.14
CA SER A 192 10.29 9.40 1.29
C SER A 192 8.81 9.35 0.89
N SER A 193 7.99 8.66 1.68
CA SER A 193 6.53 8.62 1.51
C SER A 193 5.87 9.96 1.93
N PRO A 194 5.04 10.60 1.09
CA PRO A 194 4.29 11.81 1.47
C PRO A 194 3.27 11.53 2.57
N ALA A 195 3.14 12.43 3.54
CA ALA A 195 2.06 12.42 4.53
C ALA A 195 1.08 13.56 4.22
N VAL A 196 -0.22 13.30 4.33
CA VAL A 196 -1.29 14.29 4.14
C VAL A 196 -1.98 14.52 5.46
N ALA A 197 -2.07 15.79 5.89
CA ALA A 197 -2.79 16.19 7.07
C ALA A 197 -3.25 17.65 6.93
N ASP A 198 -4.50 17.92 7.29
CA ASP A 198 -4.98 19.27 7.56
C ASP A 198 -4.29 19.78 8.84
N CYS A 199 -3.46 20.82 8.70
CA CYS A 199 -2.60 21.33 9.78
C CYS A 199 -3.09 22.68 10.35
N ASP A 200 -4.01 23.34 9.65
CA ASP A 200 -4.58 24.64 9.99
C ASP A 200 -6.08 24.61 10.26
N GLY A 201 -6.74 23.47 10.03
CA GLY A 201 -8.12 23.19 10.43
C GLY A 201 -9.15 23.88 9.55
N ASP A 202 -8.82 24.21 8.31
CA ASP A 202 -9.70 24.93 7.39
C ASP A 202 -10.54 24.03 6.48
N GLY A 203 -10.27 22.72 6.50
CA GLY A 203 -11.02 21.69 5.76
C GLY A 203 -10.82 21.79 4.26
#